data_AF-A0A2S7EM12-F1
#
_entry.id   AF-A0A2S7EM12-F1
#
_cell.length_a   1.000
_cell.length_b   1.000
_cell.length_c   1.000
_cell.angle_alpha   90.00
_cell.angle_beta   90.00
_cell.angle_gamma   90.00
#
_symmetry.space_group_name_H-M   'P 1'
#
loop_
_entity.id
_entity.type
_entity.pdbx_description
1 polymer ?
#
loop_
_entity_poly.entity_id
_entity_poly.type
_entity_poly.pdbx_seq_one_letter_code
_entity_poly.pdbx_strand_id
1 'polypeptide(L)'
;MCLGWKSRWTIWAARRSRAMSTSVPELRQLHYFADYEDDCDGRPVLWGQLAHSVEVPADGVLDAAGLVCALRRRAAEAHGLEAGQIRLCQVTRL
;
A
#
# COMPACT_ATOMS: atom_id res chain seq x y z
N MET A 1 49.03 60.63 5.46
CA MET A 1 47.69 60.93 6.01
C MET A 1 46.72 61.01 4.85
N CYS A 2 45.73 60.12 4.82
CA CYS A 2 44.50 60.05 3.99
C CYS A 2 43.97 58.61 4.17
N LEU A 3 43.35 58.26 5.30
CA LEU A 3 41.90 58.25 5.56
C LEU A 3 41.08 57.48 4.51
N GLY A 4 40.44 56.37 4.94
CA GLY A 4 39.15 55.97 4.38
C GLY A 4 38.98 54.55 3.85
N TRP A 5 39.57 53.52 4.46
CA TRP A 5 39.20 52.13 4.11
C TRP A 5 37.93 51.71 4.86
N LYS A 6 36.77 51.76 4.19
CA LYS A 6 35.55 51.05 4.60
C LYS A 6 34.56 50.98 3.45
N SER A 7 34.35 49.78 2.92
CA SER A 7 33.06 49.38 2.34
C SER A 7 32.95 47.87 2.38
N ARG A 8 32.40 47.43 3.51
CA ARG A 8 31.98 46.08 3.84
C ARG A 8 30.67 45.85 3.07
N TRP A 9 30.73 45.17 1.93
CA TRP A 9 29.54 44.64 1.28
C TRP A 9 29.34 43.20 1.74
N THR A 10 28.38 43.04 2.63
CA THR A 10 27.98 41.78 3.23
C THR A 10 27.23 40.96 2.19
N ILE A 11 27.83 39.89 1.68
CA ILE A 11 27.16 38.90 0.84
C ILE A 11 26.37 37.97 1.77
N TRP A 12 25.07 38.21 1.91
CA TRP A 12 24.12 37.21 2.40
C TRP A 12 23.06 36.99 1.33
N ALA A 13 23.43 36.28 0.27
CA ALA A 13 22.45 35.63 -0.57
C ALA A 13 21.89 34.44 0.22
N ALA A 14 20.85 34.69 1.03
CA ALA A 14 20.08 33.63 1.66
C ALA A 14 19.35 32.84 0.56
N ARG A 15 20.00 31.80 0.04
CA ARG A 15 19.36 30.76 -0.74
C ARG A 15 18.39 30.04 0.20
N ARG A 16 17.13 30.46 0.24
CA ARG A 16 16.04 29.68 0.84
C ARG A 16 15.91 28.40 0.04
N SER A 17 16.62 27.36 0.47
CA SER A 17 16.23 26.00 0.16
C SER A 17 14.87 25.78 0.83
N ARG A 18 13.78 25.85 0.04
CA ARG A 18 12.46 25.41 0.49
C ARG A 18 12.61 23.92 0.78
N ALA A 19 12.69 23.55 2.06
CA ALA A 19 12.55 22.17 2.45
C ALA A 19 11.18 21.70 1.94
N MET A 20 11.17 20.87 0.89
CA MET A 20 10.01 20.03 0.61
C MET A 20 9.91 19.10 1.80
N SER A 21 9.04 19.46 2.74
CA SER A 21 8.56 18.50 3.74
C SER A 21 7.87 17.42 2.92
N THR A 22 8.57 16.30 2.69
CA THR A 22 7.95 15.10 2.15
C THR A 22 7.11 14.53 3.28
N SER A 23 5.89 15.05 3.44
CA SER A 23 4.92 14.45 4.33
C SER A 23 4.75 13.00 3.90
N VAL A 24 5.06 12.06 4.79
CA VAL A 24 4.76 10.64 4.56
C VAL A 24 3.26 10.54 4.26
N PRO A 25 2.85 9.83 3.20
CA PRO A 25 1.43 9.68 2.91
C PRO A 25 0.74 9.09 4.13
N GLU A 26 -0.32 9.73 4.62
CA GLU A 26 -1.15 9.12 5.65
C GLU A 26 -1.71 7.80 5.11
N LEU A 27 -1.67 6.75 5.92
CA LEU A 27 -2.21 5.44 5.55
C LEU A 27 -3.59 5.26 6.19
N ARG A 28 -4.52 4.69 5.45
CA ARG A 28 -5.78 4.17 5.97
C ARG A 28 -5.79 2.65 5.87
N GLN A 29 -6.43 2.00 6.83
CA GLN A 29 -6.63 0.56 6.81
C GLN A 29 -8.02 0.26 6.22
N LEU A 30 -8.06 -0.68 5.27
CA LEU A 30 -9.30 -1.22 4.71
C LEU A 30 -9.42 -2.68 5.10
N HIS A 31 -10.63 -3.12 5.43
CA HIS A 31 -10.92 -4.48 5.88
C HIS A 31 -11.80 -5.19 4.86
N TYR A 32 -11.46 -6.45 4.59
CA TYR A 32 -12.14 -7.29 3.61
C TYR A 32 -12.47 -8.65 4.21
N PHE A 33 -13.61 -9.18 3.79
CA PHE A 33 -14.03 -10.55 4.02
C PHE A 33 -14.19 -11.24 2.68
N ALA A 34 -13.68 -12.47 2.55
CA ALA A 34 -13.73 -13.22 1.31
C ALA A 34 -14.15 -14.66 1.55
N ASP A 35 -15.08 -15.13 0.71
CA ASP A 35 -15.44 -16.53 0.57
C ASP A 35 -14.67 -17.14 -0.60
N TYR A 36 -14.14 -18.35 -0.42
CA TYR A 36 -13.38 -19.04 -1.43
C TYR A 36 -13.68 -20.54 -1.47
N GLU A 37 -13.39 -21.12 -2.62
CA GLU A 37 -13.36 -22.55 -2.85
C GLU A 37 -12.02 -22.93 -3.50
N ASP A 38 -11.60 -24.18 -3.32
CA ASP A 38 -10.60 -24.77 -4.21
C ASP A 38 -11.32 -25.37 -5.43
N ASP A 39 -10.66 -25.33 -6.59
CA ASP A 39 -11.10 -26.08 -7.75
C ASP A 39 -10.10 -27.20 -8.04
N CYS A 40 -10.59 -28.43 -8.06
CA CYS A 40 -9.83 -29.59 -8.51
C CYS A 40 -10.56 -30.21 -9.70
N ASP A 41 -10.00 -30.03 -10.90
CA ASP A 41 -10.59 -30.49 -12.17
C ASP A 41 -12.05 -30.05 -12.39
N GLY A 42 -12.39 -28.79 -12.07
CA GLY A 42 -13.74 -28.25 -12.25
C GLY A 42 -14.73 -28.66 -11.17
N ARG A 43 -14.26 -29.24 -10.05
CA ARG A 43 -15.09 -29.62 -8.91
C ARG A 43 -14.62 -28.90 -7.65
N PRO A 44 -15.53 -28.23 -6.91
CA PRO A 44 -15.17 -27.68 -5.62
C PRO A 44 -15.01 -28.81 -4.60
N VAL A 45 -13.85 -28.88 -3.96
CA VAL A 45 -13.53 -29.92 -2.95
C VAL A 45 -13.50 -29.33 -1.54
N LEU A 46 -13.27 -28.03 -1.44
CA LEU A 46 -13.13 -27.27 -0.21
C LEU A 46 -13.88 -25.94 -0.31
N TRP A 47 -14.43 -25.52 0.83
CA TRP A 47 -14.97 -24.18 1.02
C TRP A 47 -14.36 -23.54 2.26
N GLY A 48 -14.07 -22.24 2.17
CA GLY A 48 -13.48 -21.49 3.27
C GLY A 48 -13.79 -20.00 3.22
N GLN A 49 -13.46 -19.33 4.32
CA GLN A 49 -13.65 -17.90 4.49
C GLN A 49 -12.42 -17.29 5.15
N LEU A 50 -12.12 -16.03 4.85
CA LEU A 50 -11.05 -15.30 5.52
C LEU A 50 -11.32 -13.80 5.61
N ALA A 51 -10.74 -13.19 6.65
CA ALA A 51 -10.66 -11.74 6.79
C ALA A 51 -9.24 -11.25 6.47
N HIS A 52 -9.14 -10.11 5.79
CA HIS A 52 -7.88 -9.50 5.40
C HIS A 52 -7.92 -7.97 5.51
N SER A 53 -6.85 -7.40 6.07
CA SER A 53 -6.68 -5.95 6.16
C SER A 53 -5.55 -5.51 5.24
N VAL A 54 -5.74 -4.41 4.53
CA VAL A 54 -4.74 -3.79 3.66
C VAL A 54 -4.57 -2.32 4.01
N GLU A 55 -3.33 -1.84 4.01
CA GLU A 55 -3.01 -0.43 4.14
C GLU A 55 -2.96 0.22 2.76
N VAL A 56 -3.66 1.34 2.61
CA VAL A 56 -3.71 2.12 1.37
C VAL A 56 -3.41 3.58 1.74
N PRO A 57 -2.66 4.33 0.92
CA PRO A 57 -2.55 5.77 1.11
C PRO A 57 -3.94 6.41 1.21
N ALA A 58 -4.10 7.41 2.07
CA ALA A 58 -5.38 8.04 2.37
C ALA A 58 -6.04 8.64 1.11
N ASP A 59 -5.22 9.17 0.21
CA ASP A 59 -5.57 9.69 -1.12
C ASP A 59 -5.30 8.68 -2.26
N GLY A 60 -4.80 7.49 -1.92
CA GLY A 60 -4.45 6.43 -2.86
C GLY A 60 -5.64 5.59 -3.31
N VAL A 61 -5.44 4.97 -4.47
CA VAL A 61 -6.36 3.97 -5.03
C VAL A 61 -5.91 2.58 -4.56
N LEU A 62 -6.87 1.75 -4.17
CA LEU A 62 -6.60 0.35 -3.85
C LEU A 62 -6.15 -0.39 -5.11
N ASP A 63 -5.03 -1.10 -5.01
CA ASP A 63 -4.66 -2.12 -5.99
C ASP A 63 -5.56 -3.36 -5.82
N ALA A 64 -6.64 -3.42 -6.58
CA ALA A 64 -7.59 -4.52 -6.54
C ALA A 64 -6.95 -5.86 -6.97
N ALA A 65 -6.02 -5.83 -7.94
CA ALA A 65 -5.33 -7.04 -8.39
C ALA A 65 -4.40 -7.57 -7.29
N GLY A 66 -3.65 -6.67 -6.66
CA GLY A 66 -2.84 -6.96 -5.49
C GLY A 66 -3.65 -7.54 -4.33
N LEU A 67 -4.84 -6.97 -4.04
CA LEU A 67 -5.76 -7.51 -3.04
C LEU A 67 -6.19 -8.95 -3.39
N VAL A 68 -6.66 -9.20 -4.62
CA VAL A 68 -7.07 -10.54 -5.06
C VAL A 68 -5.92 -11.55 -4.95
N CYS A 69 -4.71 -11.18 -5.35
CA CYS A 69 -3.52 -12.02 -5.20
C CYS A 69 -3.22 -12.33 -3.73
N ALA A 70 -3.30 -11.34 -2.85
CA ALA A 70 -3.07 -11.52 -1.41
C ALA A 70 -4.12 -12.44 -0.77
N LEU A 71 -5.40 -12.27 -1.12
CA LEU A 71 -6.50 -13.11 -0.63
C LEU A 71 -6.31 -14.58 -1.06
N ARG A 72 -6.03 -14.82 -2.35
CA ARG A 72 -5.78 -16.18 -2.87
C ARG A 72 -4.60 -16.83 -2.19
N ARG A 73 -3.48 -16.11 -2.04
CA ARG A 73 -2.30 -16.64 -1.36
C ARG A 73 -2.60 -17.05 0.08
N ARG A 74 -3.29 -16.20 0.84
CA ARG A 74 -3.66 -16.52 2.23
C ARG A 74 -4.60 -17.71 2.34
N ALA A 75 -5.59 -17.80 1.46
CA ALA A 75 -6.49 -18.96 1.40
C ALA A 75 -5.68 -20.24 1.10
N ALA A 76 -4.75 -20.17 0.16
CA ALA A 76 -3.94 -21.32 -0.22
C ALA A 76 -2.98 -21.75 0.92
N GLU A 77 -2.32 -20.79 1.58
CA GLU A 77 -1.46 -21.03 2.75
C GLU A 77 -2.20 -21.76 3.89
N ALA A 78 -3.48 -21.45 4.11
CA ALA A 78 -4.28 -22.09 5.14
C ALA A 78 -4.52 -23.60 4.92
N HIS A 79 -4.42 -24.06 3.66
CA HIS A 79 -4.75 -25.43 3.26
C HIS A 79 -3.60 -26.16 2.55
N GLY A 80 -2.44 -25.53 2.41
CA GLY A 80 -1.28 -26.09 1.70
C GLY A 80 -1.51 -26.24 0.19
N LEU A 81 -2.27 -25.32 -0.42
CA LEU A 81 -2.58 -25.29 -1.85
C LEU A 81 -1.75 -24.24 -2.58
N GLU A 82 -1.78 -24.28 -3.92
CA GLU A 82 -1.28 -23.19 -4.76
C GLU A 82 -2.34 -22.08 -4.88
N ALA A 83 -1.92 -20.82 -4.88
CA ALA A 83 -2.83 -19.67 -4.98
C ALA A 83 -3.69 -19.67 -6.26
N GLY A 84 -3.20 -20.30 -7.34
CA GLY A 84 -3.93 -20.46 -8.59
C GLY A 84 -5.11 -21.44 -8.51
N GLN A 85 -5.12 -22.34 -7.52
CA GLN A 85 -6.20 -23.29 -7.28
C GLN A 85 -7.37 -22.67 -6.51
N ILE A 86 -7.17 -21.46 -5.95
CA ILE A 86 -8.19 -20.77 -5.18
C ILE A 86 -9.09 -19.92 -6.10
N ARG A 87 -10.38 -20.25 -6.11
CA ARG A 87 -11.42 -19.40 -6.68
C ARG A 87 -12.06 -18.57 -5.57
N LEU A 88 -11.99 -17.25 -5.72
CA LEU A 88 -12.73 -16.33 -4.86
C LEU A 88 -14.17 -16.24 -5.38
N CYS A 89 -15.14 -16.57 -4.53
CA CYS A 89 -16.56 -16.53 -4.87
C CYS A 89 -17.15 -15.15 -4.61
N GLN A 90 -16.82 -14.57 -3.45
CA GLN A 90 -17.28 -13.27 -2.99
C GLN A 90 -16.13 -12.54 -2.28
N VAL A 91 -16.04 -11.23 -2.47
CA VAL A 91 -15.16 -10.35 -1.71
C VAL A 91 -15.93 -9.11 -1.33
N THR A 92 -16.05 -8.86 -0.03
CA THR A 92 -16.84 -7.75 0.53
C THR A 92 -15.94 -6.89 1.39
N ARG A 93 -16.08 -5.56 1.26
CA ARG A 93 -15.44 -4.61 2.18
C ARG A 93 -16.29 -4.47 3.44
N LEU A 94 -15.66 -4.57 4.60
CA LEU A 94 -16.28 -4.38 5.91
C LEU A 94 -16.33 -2.91 6.32
#